data_AF-A0A7Z0Q006-F1
#
_entry.id   AF-A0A7Z0Q006-F1
#
_cell.length_a   1.000
_cell.length_b   1.000
_cell.length_c   1.000
_cell.angle_alpha   90.00
_cell.angle_beta   90.00
_cell.angle_gamma   90.00
#
_symmetry.space_group_name_H-M   'P 1'
#
loop_
_entity.id
_entity.type
_entity.pdbx_description
1 polymer ?
#
loop_
_entity_poly.entity_id
_entity_poly.type
_entity_poly.pdbx_seq_one_letter_code
_entity_poly.pdbx_strand_id
1 'polypeptide(L)'
;TAETLLRCYLHAAAVDGRTVRHLHRWAQGNHVQEAVRALRTHPSAASGAAGELESALTSHTERRDMAHQLTSRALACLGAVHIREACTPNRNDSLVLDSFVHESGTLYVIGESVEDPRTDPAAMPLLTALASSVVERGRRMAERSSSGRLDPPITLVLDDVAAVAPVPQLPDLLSAGTALGLPTLALVRSREQLRARWPHAGL
;
A
#
# COMPACT_ATOMS: atom_id res chain seq x y z
N THR A 1 13.91 2.82 8.09
CA THR A 1 13.26 3.32 9.32
C THR A 1 11.82 3.75 9.07
N ALA A 2 11.50 4.53 8.03
CA ALA A 2 10.10 4.89 7.72
C ALA A 2 9.20 3.67 7.50
N GLU A 3 9.64 2.72 6.68
CA GLU A 3 8.93 1.45 6.46
C GLU A 3 8.73 0.67 7.77
N THR A 4 9.76 0.65 8.63
CA THR A 4 9.68 0.04 9.97
C THR A 4 8.60 0.69 10.82
N LEU A 5 8.55 2.03 10.88
CA LEU A 5 7.51 2.76 11.62
C LEU A 5 6.12 2.41 11.08
N LEU A 6 5.92 2.52 9.76
CA LEU A 6 4.62 2.24 9.14
C LEU A 6 4.18 0.80 9.39
N ARG A 7 5.07 -0.18 9.20
CA ARG A 7 4.81 -1.60 9.45
C ARG A 7 4.45 -1.86 10.91
N CYS A 8 5.21 -1.31 11.86
CA CYS A 8 4.91 -1.48 13.28
C CYS A 8 3.59 -0.82 13.67
N TYR A 9 3.26 0.35 13.12
CA TYR A 9 1.97 0.99 13.37
C TYR A 9 0.79 0.22 12.78
N LEU A 10 0.92 -0.30 11.55
CA LEU A 10 -0.11 -1.14 10.93
C LEU A 10 -0.33 -2.43 11.75
N HIS A 11 0.76 -3.05 12.20
CA HIS A 11 0.70 -4.24 13.05
C HIS A 11 0.05 -3.95 14.41
N ALA A 12 0.46 -2.86 15.08
CA ALA A 12 -0.14 -2.42 16.34
C ALA A 12 -1.65 -2.16 16.19
N ALA A 13 -2.05 -1.53 15.08
CA ALA A 13 -3.45 -1.28 14.80
C ALA A 13 -4.23 -2.57 14.54
N ALA A 14 -3.65 -3.53 13.80
CA ALA A 14 -4.29 -4.80 13.51
C ALA A 14 -4.49 -5.66 14.77
N VAL A 15 -3.49 -5.75 15.65
CA VAL A 15 -3.60 -6.59 16.86
C VAL A 15 -4.49 -5.97 17.94
N ASP A 16 -4.49 -4.65 18.09
CA ASP A 16 -5.25 -3.95 19.14
C ASP A 16 -6.60 -3.38 18.65
N GLY A 17 -7.05 -3.81 17.45
CA GLY A 17 -8.34 -3.42 16.87
C GLY A 17 -8.49 -1.92 16.60
N ARG A 18 -7.40 -1.22 16.28
CA ARG A 18 -7.41 0.23 16.02
C ARG A 18 -7.72 0.54 14.57
N THR A 19 -8.45 1.63 14.36
CA THR A 19 -8.80 2.14 13.03
C THR A 19 -7.70 2.99 12.42
N VAL A 20 -7.83 3.30 11.12
CA VAL A 20 -6.94 4.22 10.38
C VAL A 20 -6.80 5.61 11.03
N ARG A 21 -7.74 6.02 11.88
CA ARG A 21 -7.67 7.26 12.65
C ARG A 21 -6.52 7.24 13.67
N HIS A 22 -6.28 6.09 14.32
CA HIS A 22 -5.16 5.93 15.24
C HIS A 22 -3.84 5.85 14.47
N LEU A 23 -3.83 5.11 13.35
CA LEU A 23 -2.68 5.04 12.45
C LEU A 23 -2.23 6.43 12.00
N HIS A 24 -3.16 7.26 11.52
CA HIS A 24 -2.87 8.64 11.14
C HIS A 24 -2.32 9.46 12.31
N ARG A 25 -2.93 9.36 13.50
CA ARG A 25 -2.46 10.05 14.71
C ARG A 25 -1.02 9.68 15.07
N TRP A 26 -0.69 8.38 15.08
CA TRP A 26 0.66 7.89 15.37
C TRP A 26 1.67 8.31 14.31
N ALA A 27 1.28 8.33 13.04
CA ALA A 27 2.12 8.83 11.94
C ALA A 27 2.48 10.32 12.10
N GLN A 28 1.60 11.13 12.69
CA GLN A 28 1.87 12.52 13.06
C GLN A 28 2.71 12.67 14.35
N GLY A 29 3.23 11.57 14.91
CA GLY A 29 4.04 11.59 16.14
C GLY A 29 3.24 11.70 17.43
N ASN A 30 1.90 11.72 17.35
CA ASN A 30 1.04 11.85 18.51
C ASN A 30 0.70 10.46 19.08
N HIS A 31 0.76 10.30 20.40
CA HIS A 31 0.35 9.07 21.10
C HIS A 31 1.06 7.78 20.62
N VAL A 32 2.29 7.87 20.11
CA VAL A 32 3.06 6.71 19.58
C VAL A 32 3.29 5.60 20.63
N GLN A 33 3.28 5.95 21.91
CA GLN A 33 3.40 5.01 23.03
C GLN A 33 2.22 4.03 23.13
N GLU A 34 1.05 4.38 22.59
CA GLU A 34 -0.09 3.46 22.49
C GLU A 34 0.24 2.29 21.56
N ALA A 35 0.88 2.56 20.41
CA ALA A 35 1.30 1.52 19.48
C ALA A 35 2.38 0.60 20.09
N VAL A 36 3.37 1.18 20.79
CA VAL A 36 4.39 0.42 21.52
C VAL A 36 3.75 -0.49 22.57
N ARG A 37 2.80 0.04 23.35
CA ARG A 37 2.08 -0.73 24.37
C ARG A 37 1.29 -1.87 23.75
N ALA A 38 0.53 -1.61 22.68
CA ALA A 38 -0.21 -2.62 21.94
C ALA A 38 0.69 -3.78 21.51
N LEU A 39 1.84 -3.49 20.91
CA LEU A 39 2.80 -4.52 20.47
C LEU A 39 3.48 -5.26 21.63
N ARG A 40 3.62 -4.62 22.79
CA ARG A 40 4.27 -5.23 23.97
C ARG A 40 3.33 -6.17 24.72
N THR A 41 2.04 -5.83 24.80
CA THR A 41 1.09 -6.53 25.67
C THR A 41 0.19 -7.51 24.93
N HIS A 42 -0.02 -7.33 23.63
CA HIS A 42 -0.97 -8.15 22.90
C HIS A 42 -0.39 -9.53 22.56
N PRO A 43 -1.05 -10.65 22.90
CA PRO A 43 -0.50 -12.00 22.70
C PRO A 43 -0.27 -12.36 21.23
N SER A 44 -1.03 -11.76 20.31
CA SER A 44 -0.87 -11.94 18.86
C SER A 44 0.19 -11.03 18.24
N ALA A 45 0.87 -10.19 19.03
CA ALA A 45 1.93 -9.35 18.48
C ALA A 45 3.16 -10.20 18.11
N ALA A 46 3.64 -10.03 16.88
CA ALA A 46 4.92 -10.56 16.43
C ALA A 46 6.04 -10.27 17.45
N SER A 47 6.81 -11.31 17.77
CA SER A 47 7.94 -11.22 18.70
C SER A 47 8.92 -10.14 18.25
N GLY A 48 9.39 -9.32 19.19
CA GLY A 48 10.34 -8.24 18.92
C GLY A 48 9.76 -6.97 18.29
N ALA A 49 8.52 -6.97 17.80
CA ALA A 49 7.93 -5.81 17.11
C ALA A 49 7.88 -4.54 17.97
N ALA A 50 7.63 -4.68 19.28
CA ALA A 50 7.68 -3.56 20.22
C ALA A 50 9.08 -2.95 20.32
N GLY A 51 10.11 -3.80 20.40
CA GLY A 51 11.51 -3.36 20.44
C GLY A 51 11.98 -2.75 19.13
N GLU A 52 11.53 -3.28 17.98
CA GLU A 52 11.76 -2.67 16.67
C GLU A 52 11.17 -1.26 16.58
N LEU A 53 9.93 -1.08 17.05
CA LEU A 53 9.26 0.22 17.05
C LEU A 53 9.97 1.19 17.99
N GLU A 54 10.33 0.78 19.20
CA GLU A 54 11.09 1.61 20.14
C GLU A 54 12.45 2.01 19.58
N SER A 55 13.20 1.06 19.01
CA SER A 55 14.49 1.33 18.36
C SER A 55 14.37 2.36 17.23
N ALA A 56 13.30 2.27 16.42
CA ALA A 56 13.03 3.26 15.38
C ALA A 56 12.70 4.64 15.97
N LEU A 57 11.91 4.69 17.04
CA LEU A 57 11.51 5.93 17.73
C LEU A 57 12.65 6.60 18.51
N THR A 58 13.64 5.84 18.99
CA THR A 58 14.81 6.35 19.73
C THR A 58 16.08 6.41 18.90
N SER A 59 15.97 6.22 17.58
CA SER A 59 17.11 6.36 16.66
C SER A 59 17.62 7.81 16.60
N HIS A 60 18.81 8.02 16.02
CA HIS A 60 19.39 9.36 15.84
C HIS A 60 18.38 10.37 15.29
N THR A 61 18.35 11.58 15.86
CA THR A 61 17.34 12.61 15.63
C THR A 61 17.03 12.82 14.16
N GLU A 62 18.03 13.04 13.31
CA GLU A 62 17.84 13.26 11.87
C GLU A 62 17.17 12.09 11.15
N ARG A 63 17.58 10.85 11.48
CA ARG A 63 17.03 9.64 10.87
C ARG A 63 15.59 9.40 11.30
N ARG A 64 15.30 9.66 12.58
CA ARG A 64 13.95 9.58 13.15
C ARG A 64 13.03 10.63 12.52
N ASP A 65 13.49 11.87 12.40
CA ASP A 65 12.70 12.97 11.83
C ASP A 65 12.40 12.72 10.35
N MET A 66 13.39 12.26 9.58
CA MET A 66 13.20 11.84 8.18
C MET A 66 12.17 10.70 8.08
N ALA A 67 12.26 9.71 8.97
CA ALA A 67 11.34 8.57 8.98
C ALA A 67 9.89 8.99 9.29
N HIS A 68 9.71 9.89 10.27
CA HIS A 68 8.41 10.46 10.58
C HIS A 68 7.87 11.28 9.42
N GLN A 69 8.70 12.12 8.78
CA GLN A 69 8.28 12.94 7.64
C GLN A 69 7.80 12.08 6.47
N LEU A 70 8.52 11.01 6.14
CA LEU A 70 8.13 10.08 5.09
C LEU A 70 6.84 9.33 5.45
N THR A 71 6.70 8.87 6.68
CA THR A 71 5.50 8.16 7.15
C THR A 71 4.27 9.08 7.17
N SER A 72 4.43 10.31 7.64
CA SER A 72 3.36 11.33 7.65
C SER A 72 2.93 11.69 6.23
N ARG A 73 3.88 11.89 5.30
CA ARG A 73 3.58 12.14 3.88
C ARG A 73 2.85 10.97 3.22
N ALA A 74 3.28 9.73 3.47
CA ALA A 74 2.63 8.54 2.91
C ALA A 74 1.16 8.40 3.36
N LEU A 75 0.85 8.86 4.57
CA LEU A 75 -0.48 8.79 5.18
C LEU A 75 -1.23 10.13 5.18
N ALA A 76 -0.74 11.14 4.43
CA ALA A 76 -1.30 12.49 4.44
C ALA A 76 -2.77 12.52 3.99
N CYS A 77 -3.15 11.63 3.06
CA CYS A 77 -4.52 11.45 2.58
C CYS A 77 -5.53 11.16 3.71
N LEU A 78 -5.08 10.54 4.81
CA LEU A 78 -5.91 10.30 5.99
C LEU A 78 -6.24 11.59 6.77
N GLY A 79 -5.72 12.75 6.36
CA GLY A 79 -6.18 14.05 6.81
C GLY A 79 -7.62 14.36 6.39
N ALA A 80 -8.05 13.86 5.22
CA ALA A 80 -9.41 14.04 4.74
C ALA A 80 -10.41 13.11 5.47
N VAL A 81 -11.54 13.67 5.93
CA VAL A 81 -12.58 12.93 6.67
C VAL A 81 -13.14 11.77 5.83
N HIS A 82 -13.53 12.07 4.59
CA HIS A 82 -14.15 11.09 3.69
C HIS A 82 -13.22 9.90 3.38
N ILE A 83 -11.90 10.13 3.28
CA ILE A 83 -10.92 9.05 3.07
C ILE A 83 -10.85 8.14 4.31
N ARG A 84 -10.83 8.72 5.52
CA ARG A 84 -10.83 7.90 6.75
C ARG A 84 -12.11 7.09 6.92
N GLU A 85 -13.25 7.67 6.56
CA GLU A 85 -14.54 6.98 6.59
C GLU A 85 -14.55 5.82 5.58
N ALA A 86 -14.09 6.04 4.35
CA ALA A 86 -13.97 4.99 3.33
C ALA A 86 -13.00 3.86 3.73
N CYS A 87 -11.97 4.17 4.53
CA CYS A 87 -11.02 3.17 5.04
C CYS A 87 -11.49 2.48 6.34
N THR A 88 -12.66 2.84 6.88
CA THR A 88 -13.22 2.20 8.06
C THR A 88 -14.08 1.02 7.61
N PRO A 89 -13.75 -0.22 8.00
CA PRO A 89 -14.47 -1.38 7.52
C PRO A 89 -15.92 -1.37 8.01
N ASN A 90 -16.88 -1.32 7.08
CA ASN A 90 -18.27 -1.64 7.35
C ASN A 90 -18.45 -3.16 7.22
N ARG A 91 -19.19 -3.77 8.15
CA ARG A 91 -19.39 -5.23 8.20
C ARG A 91 -19.96 -5.85 6.92
N ASN A 92 -20.60 -5.04 6.07
CA ASN A 92 -21.26 -5.50 4.84
C ASN A 92 -20.43 -5.26 3.56
N ASP A 93 -19.36 -4.45 3.63
CA ASP A 93 -18.64 -3.96 2.43
C ASP A 93 -17.15 -4.33 2.42
N SER A 94 -16.72 -5.29 3.25
CA SER A 94 -15.31 -5.68 3.28
C SER A 94 -14.93 -6.40 1.99
N LEU A 95 -14.05 -5.78 1.20
CA LEU A 95 -13.47 -6.38 0.00
C LEU A 95 -12.73 -7.68 0.34
N VAL A 96 -13.27 -8.84 -0.08
CA VAL A 96 -12.61 -10.13 0.08
C VAL A 96 -11.78 -10.42 -1.17
N LEU A 97 -10.53 -9.95 -1.17
CA LEU A 97 -9.59 -10.20 -2.27
C LEU A 97 -9.29 -11.70 -2.49
N ASP A 98 -9.55 -12.55 -1.49
CA ASP A 98 -9.34 -13.99 -1.53
C ASP A 98 -10.32 -14.71 -2.48
N SER A 99 -11.59 -14.31 -2.46
CA SER A 99 -12.64 -14.96 -3.24
C SER A 99 -12.77 -14.33 -4.62
N PHE A 100 -12.52 -13.02 -4.74
CA PHE A 100 -12.68 -12.24 -5.97
C PHE A 100 -12.09 -12.90 -7.24
N VAL A 101 -10.87 -13.48 -7.16
CA VAL A 101 -10.23 -14.12 -8.32
C VAL A 101 -10.96 -15.41 -8.72
N HIS A 102 -11.34 -16.23 -7.74
CA HIS A 102 -12.08 -17.47 -7.97
C HIS A 102 -13.51 -17.21 -8.44
N GLU A 103 -14.09 -16.11 -7.99
CA GLU A 103 -15.43 -15.63 -8.37
C GLU A 103 -15.43 -14.87 -9.70
N SER A 104 -14.27 -14.73 -10.38
CA SER A 104 -14.12 -13.94 -11.60
C SER A 104 -14.66 -12.52 -11.48
N GLY A 105 -14.46 -11.90 -10.31
CA GLY A 105 -14.92 -10.54 -10.04
C GLY A 105 -14.17 -9.49 -10.87
N THR A 106 -14.69 -8.26 -10.86
CA THR A 106 -13.99 -7.07 -11.41
C THR A 106 -13.83 -5.97 -10.36
N LEU A 107 -12.60 -5.46 -10.18
CA LEU A 107 -12.27 -4.40 -9.24
C LEU A 107 -12.03 -3.12 -10.02
N TYR A 108 -12.89 -2.13 -9.80
CA TYR A 108 -12.72 -0.80 -10.37
C TYR A 108 -12.05 0.11 -9.35
N VAL A 109 -10.89 0.66 -9.70
CA VAL A 109 -10.16 1.61 -8.88
C VAL A 109 -10.20 2.94 -9.61
N ILE A 110 -10.85 3.94 -9.00
CA ILE A 110 -11.04 5.26 -9.60
C ILE A 110 -10.35 6.28 -8.70
N GLY A 111 -9.50 7.11 -9.31
CA GLY A 111 -8.79 8.17 -8.63
C GLY A 111 -8.69 9.40 -9.50
N GLU A 112 -8.49 10.54 -8.85
CA GLU A 112 -8.09 11.76 -9.54
C GLU A 112 -6.69 11.56 -10.14
N SER A 113 -6.53 11.98 -11.40
CA SER A 113 -5.24 12.00 -12.06
C SER A 113 -4.41 13.17 -11.53
N VAL A 114 -3.36 12.87 -10.78
CA VAL A 114 -2.44 13.87 -10.23
C VAL A 114 -1.08 13.76 -10.93
N GLU A 115 -0.80 14.72 -11.81
CA GLU A 115 0.43 14.74 -12.61
C GLU A 115 1.60 15.43 -11.91
N ASP A 116 1.34 16.52 -11.19
CA ASP A 116 2.40 17.29 -10.53
C ASP A 116 2.75 16.66 -9.17
N PRO A 117 3.96 16.09 -9.00
CA PRO A 117 4.38 15.52 -7.72
C PRO A 117 4.50 16.54 -6.58
N ARG A 118 4.40 17.85 -6.87
CA ARG A 118 4.34 18.92 -5.86
C ARG A 118 2.93 19.19 -5.34
N THR A 119 1.90 18.68 -6.00
CA THR A 119 0.51 18.83 -5.57
C THR A 119 0.13 17.75 -4.55
N ASP A 120 -0.97 17.98 -3.82
CA ASP A 120 -1.50 17.00 -2.86
C ASP A 120 -1.85 15.70 -3.62
N PRO A 121 -1.22 14.55 -3.28
CA PRO A 121 -1.48 13.30 -3.99
C PRO A 121 -2.89 12.74 -3.72
N ALA A 122 -3.71 13.39 -2.88
CA ALA A 122 -5.06 12.97 -2.56
C ALA A 122 -5.09 11.48 -2.16
N ALA A 123 -5.96 10.66 -2.75
CA ALA A 123 -6.04 9.23 -2.45
C ALA A 123 -4.98 8.37 -3.16
N MET A 124 -4.14 8.93 -4.06
CA MET A 124 -3.18 8.17 -4.88
C MET A 124 -2.34 7.16 -4.07
N PRO A 125 -1.79 7.47 -2.87
CA PRO A 125 -0.98 6.50 -2.14
C PRO A 125 -1.78 5.25 -1.74
N LEU A 126 -3.06 5.42 -1.37
CA LEU A 126 -3.94 4.29 -1.03
C LEU A 126 -4.36 3.50 -2.26
N LEU A 127 -4.67 4.17 -3.38
CA LEU A 127 -5.01 3.51 -4.63
C LEU A 127 -3.82 2.70 -5.17
N THR A 128 -2.62 3.29 -5.09
CA THR A 128 -1.37 2.62 -5.46
C THR A 128 -1.12 1.41 -4.57
N ALA A 129 -1.31 1.55 -3.26
CA ALA A 129 -1.16 0.44 -2.32
C ALA A 129 -2.17 -0.68 -2.57
N LEU A 130 -3.44 -0.34 -2.84
CA LEU A 130 -4.49 -1.31 -3.18
C LEU A 130 -4.16 -2.05 -4.48
N ALA A 131 -3.84 -1.34 -5.56
CA ALA A 131 -3.47 -1.94 -6.83
C ALA A 131 -2.22 -2.84 -6.68
N SER A 132 -1.20 -2.37 -5.96
CA SER A 132 0.01 -3.16 -5.67
C SER A 132 -0.33 -4.42 -4.85
N SER A 133 -1.25 -4.32 -3.90
CA SER A 133 -1.69 -5.45 -3.08
C SER A 133 -2.42 -6.52 -3.92
N VAL A 134 -3.25 -6.11 -4.89
CA VAL A 134 -3.92 -7.01 -5.83
C VAL A 134 -2.90 -7.71 -6.73
N VAL A 135 -1.94 -6.97 -7.28
CA VAL A 135 -0.85 -7.52 -8.10
C VAL A 135 -0.04 -8.56 -7.33
N GLU A 136 0.43 -8.20 -6.14
CA GLU A 136 1.22 -9.07 -5.29
C GLU A 136 0.43 -10.32 -4.88
N ARG A 137 -0.87 -10.17 -4.63
CA ARG A 137 -1.74 -11.30 -4.34
C ARG A 137 -1.86 -12.26 -5.52
N GLY A 138 -2.11 -11.73 -6.72
CA GLY A 138 -2.16 -12.53 -7.95
C GLY A 138 -0.85 -13.28 -8.19
N ARG A 139 0.29 -12.61 -7.97
CA ARG A 139 1.62 -13.24 -8.06
C ARG A 139 1.78 -14.40 -7.07
N ARG A 140 1.44 -14.19 -5.79
CA ARG A 140 1.51 -15.26 -4.77
C ARG A 140 0.57 -16.42 -5.08
N MET A 141 -0.56 -16.16 -5.73
CA MET A 141 -1.49 -17.20 -6.16
C MET A 141 -0.90 -18.00 -7.33
N ALA A 142 -0.27 -17.33 -8.30
CA ALA A 142 0.45 -17.98 -9.40
C ALA A 142 1.59 -18.89 -8.88
N GLU A 143 2.41 -18.38 -7.96
CA GLU A 143 3.54 -19.12 -7.36
C GLU A 143 3.10 -20.38 -6.61
N ARG A 144 1.89 -20.38 -6.03
CA ARG A 144 1.31 -21.54 -5.33
C ARG A 144 0.52 -22.47 -6.26
N SER A 145 0.29 -22.08 -7.51
CA SER A 145 -0.40 -22.88 -8.51
C SER A 145 0.50 -23.99 -9.03
N SER A 146 -0.08 -25.15 -9.33
CA SER A 146 0.65 -26.29 -9.90
C SER A 146 1.32 -25.98 -11.24
N SER A 147 0.75 -25.06 -12.02
CA SER A 147 1.30 -24.60 -13.31
C SER A 147 2.29 -23.44 -13.17
N GLY A 148 2.51 -22.92 -11.95
CA GLY A 148 3.27 -21.69 -11.72
C GLY A 148 2.61 -20.43 -12.31
N ARG A 149 1.34 -20.53 -12.72
CA ARG A 149 0.58 -19.49 -13.40
C ARG A 149 -0.78 -19.32 -12.74
N LEU A 150 -1.26 -18.08 -12.70
CA LEU A 150 -2.60 -17.74 -12.26
C LEU A 150 -3.65 -18.19 -13.29
N ASP A 151 -4.62 -18.97 -12.84
CA ASP A 151 -5.75 -19.44 -13.64
C ASP A 151 -7.01 -19.53 -12.76
N PRO A 152 -8.07 -18.73 -13.00
CA PRO A 152 -8.22 -17.76 -14.11
C PRO A 152 -7.26 -16.57 -14.00
N PRO A 153 -6.79 -15.98 -15.13
CA PRO A 153 -5.88 -14.85 -15.12
C PRO A 153 -6.56 -13.56 -14.63
N ILE A 154 -5.79 -12.64 -14.05
CA ILE A 154 -6.24 -11.28 -13.73
C ILE A 154 -5.69 -10.32 -14.77
N THR A 155 -6.58 -9.71 -15.55
CA THR A 155 -6.19 -8.65 -16.49
C THR A 155 -6.08 -7.32 -15.77
N LEU A 156 -4.93 -6.65 -15.90
CA LEU A 156 -4.67 -5.34 -15.34
C LEU A 156 -4.82 -4.29 -16.43
N VAL A 157 -5.89 -3.50 -16.38
CA VAL A 157 -6.09 -2.33 -17.26
C VAL A 157 -5.82 -1.09 -16.42
N LEU A 158 -4.63 -0.51 -16.61
CA LEU A 158 -4.12 0.59 -15.81
C LEU A 158 -4.15 1.86 -16.65
N ASP A 159 -5.30 2.54 -16.66
CA ASP A 159 -5.45 3.82 -17.34
C ASP A 159 -4.72 4.92 -16.58
N ASP A 160 -3.90 5.69 -17.30
CA ASP A 160 -3.10 6.79 -16.75
C ASP A 160 -2.35 6.43 -15.44
N VAL A 161 -1.70 5.27 -15.47
CA VAL A 161 -1.13 4.62 -14.28
C VAL A 161 -0.12 5.52 -13.54
N ALA A 162 0.60 6.37 -14.27
CA ALA A 162 1.60 7.26 -13.70
C ALA A 162 1.02 8.40 -12.84
N ALA A 163 -0.25 8.76 -13.05
CA ALA A 163 -0.91 9.85 -12.34
C ALA A 163 -2.06 9.39 -11.42
N VAL A 164 -2.60 8.18 -11.62
CA VAL A 164 -3.69 7.64 -10.78
C VAL A 164 -3.18 6.68 -9.71
N ALA A 165 -2.35 5.70 -10.10
CA ALA A 165 -1.88 4.64 -9.21
C ALA A 165 -0.53 4.09 -9.68
N PRO A 166 0.59 4.82 -9.46
CA PRO A 166 1.93 4.44 -9.93
C PRO A 166 2.45 3.19 -9.20
N VAL A 167 2.02 2.01 -9.64
CA VAL A 167 2.40 0.72 -9.07
C VAL A 167 3.90 0.45 -9.27
N PRO A 168 4.68 0.21 -8.20
CA PRO A 168 6.12 -0.05 -8.32
C PRO A 168 6.45 -1.27 -9.20
N GLN A 169 5.55 -2.26 -9.23
CA GLN A 169 5.70 -3.52 -9.97
C GLN A 169 5.46 -3.38 -11.48
N LEU A 170 5.11 -2.20 -11.99
CA LEU A 170 4.77 -2.02 -13.41
C LEU A 170 5.82 -2.58 -14.39
N PRO A 171 7.15 -2.38 -14.19
CA PRO A 171 8.15 -2.94 -15.10
C PRO A 171 8.13 -4.48 -15.16
N ASP A 172 7.98 -5.13 -14.01
CA ASP A 172 7.91 -6.59 -13.91
C ASP A 172 6.62 -7.13 -14.52
N LEU A 173 5.51 -6.40 -14.36
CA LEU A 173 4.23 -6.72 -14.97
C LEU A 173 4.29 -6.67 -16.49
N LEU A 174 4.92 -5.64 -17.06
CA LEU A 174 5.05 -5.48 -18.50
C LEU A 174 6.02 -6.52 -19.12
N SER A 175 7.06 -6.91 -18.39
CA SER A 175 8.05 -7.87 -18.89
C SER A 175 7.64 -9.33 -18.72
N ALA A 176 7.07 -9.71 -17.57
CA ALA A 176 6.80 -11.10 -17.21
C ALA A 176 5.36 -11.39 -16.75
N GLY A 177 4.53 -10.36 -16.57
CA GLY A 177 3.17 -10.51 -16.02
C GLY A 177 2.29 -11.49 -16.80
N THR A 178 2.34 -11.45 -18.14
CA THR A 178 1.56 -12.37 -19.00
C THR A 178 1.88 -13.84 -18.72
N ALA A 179 3.13 -14.19 -18.48
CA ALA A 179 3.55 -15.56 -18.18
C ALA A 179 2.99 -16.04 -16.82
N LEU A 180 2.83 -15.13 -15.87
CA LEU A 180 2.26 -15.38 -14.54
C LEU A 180 0.72 -15.37 -14.52
N GLY A 181 0.06 -15.09 -15.64
CA GLY A 181 -1.41 -14.93 -15.67
C GLY A 181 -1.89 -13.55 -15.20
N LEU A 182 -1.02 -12.54 -15.32
CA LEU A 182 -1.26 -11.13 -15.02
C LEU A 182 -1.05 -10.24 -16.27
N PRO A 183 -1.76 -10.49 -17.39
CA PRO A 183 -1.62 -9.65 -18.58
C PRO A 183 -1.93 -8.19 -18.24
N THR A 184 -1.02 -7.29 -18.61
CA THR A 184 -1.07 -5.87 -18.20
C THR A 184 -1.12 -4.96 -19.42
N LEU A 185 -2.13 -4.09 -19.46
CA LEU A 185 -2.24 -2.96 -20.36
C LEU A 185 -2.08 -1.68 -19.54
N ALA A 186 -0.99 -0.95 -19.75
CA ALA A 186 -0.71 0.30 -19.07
C ALA A 186 -0.79 1.46 -20.06
N LEU A 187 -1.66 2.42 -19.77
CA LEU A 187 -1.79 3.65 -20.53
C LEU A 187 -1.10 4.78 -19.77
N VAL A 188 -0.32 5.58 -20.49
CA VAL A 188 0.38 6.76 -19.97
C VAL A 188 0.23 7.89 -20.96
N ARG A 189 0.25 9.13 -20.48
CA ARG A 189 0.11 10.31 -21.34
C ARG A 189 1.43 10.71 -22.00
N SER A 190 2.57 10.40 -21.39
CA SER A 190 3.87 10.75 -21.95
C SER A 190 4.99 9.80 -21.49
N ARG A 191 6.11 9.81 -22.22
CA ARG A 191 7.33 9.08 -21.82
C ARG A 191 7.99 9.72 -20.60
N GLU A 192 7.81 11.02 -20.42
CA GLU A 192 8.31 11.78 -19.28
C GLU A 192 7.68 11.28 -17.98
N GLN A 193 6.39 10.92 -18.00
CA GLN A 193 5.73 10.29 -16.85
C GLN A 193 6.37 8.97 -16.46
N LEU A 194 6.70 8.12 -17.44
CA LEU A 194 7.38 6.84 -17.21
C LEU A 194 8.77 7.07 -16.60
N ARG A 195 9.56 8.00 -17.16
CA ARG A 195 10.90 8.33 -16.64
C ARG A 195 10.85 8.93 -15.24
N ALA A 196 9.82 9.72 -14.92
CA ALA A 196 9.68 10.34 -13.62
C ALA A 196 9.32 9.32 -12.52
N ARG A 197 8.45 8.33 -12.84
CA ARG A 197 7.95 7.34 -11.87
C ARG A 197 8.81 6.08 -11.80
N TRP A 198 9.41 5.65 -12.91
CA TRP A 198 10.25 4.45 -13.01
C TRP A 198 11.60 4.74 -13.72
N PRO A 199 12.47 5.58 -13.13
CA PRO A 199 13.69 6.08 -13.79
C PRO A 199 14.71 5.00 -14.19
N HIS A 200 14.66 3.82 -13.56
CA HIS A 200 15.61 2.73 -13.78
C HIS A 200 15.02 1.54 -14.56
N ALA A 201 13.77 1.64 -14.99
CA ALA A 201 13.04 0.51 -15.58
C ALA A 201 13.20 0.38 -17.10
N GLY A 202 13.79 1.37 -17.77
CA GLY A 202 13.91 1.37 -19.23
C GLY A 202 12.56 1.39 -19.97
N LEU A 203 11.51 1.92 -19.34
CA LEU A 203 10.15 2.10 -19.89
C LEU A 203 10.05 3.33 -20.80
#